data_AF-A0A2M7T4T0-F1
#
_entry.id   AF-A0A2M7T4T0-F1
#
_cell.length_a   1.000
_cell.length_b   1.000
_cell.length_c   1.000
_cell.angle_alpha   90.00
_cell.angle_beta   90.00
_cell.angle_gamma   90.00
#
_symmetry.space_group_name_H-M   'P 1'
#
loop_
_entity.id
_entity.type
_entity.pdbx_description
1 polymer ?
#
loop_
_entity_poly.entity_id
_entity_poly.type
_entity_poly.pdbx_seq_one_letter_code
_entity_poly.pdbx_strand_id
1 'polypeptide(L)'
;MRKRFILDPFWVIFGLFALQALLWWFFMPQVPTIFGAASRYRGDSALLRFLLLWMALLAGVSIGKMAGVTWQKRTNNQSDHLSTGWVKFLSSFAAYTLLISLAGELVYVREIIANPALIREAFDAGTLALVGEQVNEVRIVGFSSLNNLFIIPSAIYAMIMFHPDMGPVAVKKARFRLILIGTISVLHALIFAARMFPVYFVLIVFAAYLLVMPNSHRLTWRNILKTVGFMGAIIWVGELLRGGLWYATNYGVGVFSAETQRHVIDLFVQGYFAADFNNALVLLDHNSSYQFFSTTMLGEFLSGFDSYTLIHGWTSAFGTVNVLGLWWYDWGLWAYGLSLIVGALLGVAYKVAEKASGRISLVTLCFVIAYPGIWSLTRINYFFLTIFVIPVAFIAVAGILVSLLRLRQAGFTGRNVVMGGDNSEGPPSHAGVG
;
A
#
# COMPACT_ATOMS: atom_id res chain seq x y z
N MET A 1 -17.03 -18.62 -7.49
CA MET A 1 -15.84 -18.23 -6.69
C MET A 1 -16.28 -17.39 -5.50
N ARG A 2 -15.83 -17.71 -4.28
CA ARG A 2 -15.95 -16.76 -3.16
C ARG A 2 -15.13 -15.52 -3.53
N LYS A 3 -15.78 -14.37 -3.75
CA LYS A 3 -15.15 -13.13 -4.23
C LYS A 3 -13.87 -12.74 -3.49
N ARG A 4 -13.82 -13.06 -2.20
CA ARG A 4 -12.80 -12.61 -1.25
C ARG A 4 -11.53 -13.44 -1.28
N PHE A 5 -11.52 -14.57 -1.96
CA PHE A 5 -10.31 -15.39 -2.17
C PHE A 5 -9.15 -14.59 -2.79
N ILE A 6 -9.47 -13.61 -3.65
CA ILE A 6 -8.47 -12.75 -4.31
C ILE A 6 -7.85 -11.72 -3.33
N LEU A 7 -8.50 -11.47 -2.20
CA LEU A 7 -7.95 -10.65 -1.12
C LEU A 7 -7.15 -11.45 -0.10
N ASP A 8 -7.18 -12.78 -0.19
CA ASP A 8 -6.50 -13.66 0.76
C ASP A 8 -4.98 -13.50 0.61
N PRO A 9 -4.26 -13.01 1.63
CA PRO A 9 -2.83 -12.76 1.54
C PRO A 9 -2.04 -13.99 1.13
N PHE A 10 -2.52 -15.19 1.49
CA PHE A 10 -1.85 -16.45 1.13
C PHE A 10 -1.74 -16.59 -0.39
N TRP A 11 -2.86 -16.45 -1.09
CA TRP A 11 -2.93 -16.65 -2.54
C TRP A 11 -2.30 -15.50 -3.31
N VAL A 12 -2.43 -14.27 -2.80
CA VAL A 12 -1.77 -13.10 -3.39
C VAL A 12 -0.25 -13.23 -3.29
N ILE A 13 0.30 -13.48 -2.09
CA ILE A 13 1.75 -13.63 -1.90
C ILE A 13 2.28 -14.81 -2.72
N PHE A 14 1.58 -15.95 -2.68
CA PHE A 14 1.97 -17.11 -3.47
C PHE A 14 2.02 -16.78 -4.97
N GLY A 15 0.94 -16.21 -5.51
CA GLY A 15 0.86 -15.88 -6.94
C GLY A 15 1.89 -14.84 -7.36
N LEU A 16 2.11 -13.80 -6.55
CA LEU A 16 3.07 -12.74 -6.84
C LEU A 16 4.52 -13.24 -6.85
N PHE A 17 4.92 -14.01 -5.83
CA PHE A 17 6.30 -14.50 -5.73
C PHE A 17 6.57 -15.60 -6.75
N ALA A 18 5.59 -16.48 -7.00
CA ALA A 18 5.68 -17.46 -8.08
C ALA A 18 5.82 -16.78 -9.45
N LEU A 19 5.02 -15.73 -9.72
CA LEU A 19 5.11 -14.99 -10.97
C LEU A 19 6.47 -14.30 -11.12
N GLN A 20 6.99 -13.65 -10.08
CA GLN A 20 8.34 -13.07 -10.13
C GLN A 20 9.42 -14.11 -10.41
N ALA A 21 9.38 -15.26 -9.73
CA ALA A 21 10.33 -16.35 -9.94
C ALA A 21 10.22 -16.93 -11.37
N LEU A 22 9.02 -17.09 -11.91
CA LEU A 22 8.80 -17.54 -13.29
C LEU A 22 9.31 -16.52 -14.31
N LEU A 23 9.02 -15.23 -14.10
CA LEU A 23 9.49 -14.17 -14.97
C LEU A 23 11.02 -14.12 -14.99
N TRP A 24 11.64 -14.24 -13.82
CA TRP A 24 13.09 -14.37 -13.71
C TRP A 24 13.61 -15.64 -14.38
N TRP A 25 12.91 -16.77 -14.22
CA TRP A 25 13.37 -18.04 -14.75
C TRP A 25 13.45 -18.05 -16.27
N PHE A 26 12.41 -17.53 -16.93
CA PHE A 26 12.24 -17.60 -18.38
C PHE A 26 12.76 -16.37 -19.13
N PHE A 27 12.71 -15.17 -18.53
CA PHE A 27 12.94 -13.92 -19.26
C PHE A 27 14.15 -13.11 -18.78
N MET A 28 14.74 -13.42 -17.62
CA MET A 28 15.99 -12.75 -17.21
C MET A 28 17.16 -13.28 -18.03
N PRO A 29 17.87 -12.44 -18.82
CA PRO A 29 18.97 -12.88 -19.65
C PRO A 29 20.26 -13.00 -18.84
N GLN A 30 21.19 -13.84 -19.31
CA GLN A 30 22.53 -13.94 -18.74
C GLN A 30 23.36 -12.69 -19.01
N VAL A 31 23.19 -12.10 -20.20
CA VAL A 31 23.79 -10.82 -20.57
C VAL A 31 22.66 -9.81 -20.75
N PRO A 32 22.64 -8.71 -19.97
CA PRO A 32 21.58 -7.72 -20.03
C PRO A 32 21.57 -7.00 -21.39
N THR A 33 20.37 -6.72 -21.92
CA THR A 33 20.19 -5.94 -23.15
C THR A 33 19.82 -4.48 -22.87
N ILE A 34 19.56 -4.15 -21.60
CA ILE A 34 19.21 -2.83 -21.12
C ILE A 34 20.37 -2.27 -20.31
N PHE A 35 20.72 -1.00 -20.55
CA PHE A 35 21.75 -0.30 -19.78
C PHE A 35 21.37 -0.26 -18.28
N GLY A 36 22.31 -0.60 -17.40
CA GLY A 36 22.09 -0.61 -15.95
C GLY A 36 21.29 -1.80 -15.42
N ALA A 37 20.85 -2.74 -16.27
CA ALA A 37 20.25 -3.99 -15.81
C ALA A 37 21.32 -4.97 -15.33
N ALA A 38 21.03 -5.70 -14.26
CA ALA A 38 21.92 -6.72 -13.74
C ALA A 38 21.93 -7.97 -14.65
N SER A 39 23.04 -8.70 -14.66
CA SER A 39 23.08 -10.05 -15.22
C SER A 39 22.27 -11.00 -14.35
N ARG A 40 21.74 -12.07 -14.95
CA ARG A 40 21.04 -13.10 -14.18
C ARG A 40 21.98 -13.76 -13.16
N TYR A 41 21.59 -13.71 -11.90
CA TYR A 41 22.32 -14.30 -10.79
C TYR A 41 21.71 -15.64 -10.37
N ARG A 42 22.52 -16.71 -10.28
CA ARG A 42 22.09 -18.03 -9.80
C ARG A 42 22.99 -18.48 -8.65
N GLY A 43 22.39 -18.66 -7.48
CA GLY A 43 23.04 -19.27 -6.31
C GLY A 43 22.06 -20.23 -5.63
N ASP A 44 22.46 -21.49 -5.45
CA ASP A 44 21.59 -22.53 -4.88
C ASP A 44 21.25 -22.23 -3.40
N SER A 45 22.22 -21.71 -2.66
CA SER A 45 22.07 -21.13 -1.31
C SER A 45 21.00 -20.04 -1.27
N ALA A 46 21.10 -19.07 -2.18
CA ALA A 46 20.17 -17.95 -2.27
C ALA A 46 18.75 -18.40 -2.63
N LEU A 47 18.61 -19.33 -3.57
CA LEU A 47 17.32 -19.91 -3.95
C LEU A 47 16.67 -20.66 -2.79
N LEU A 48 17.45 -21.47 -2.07
CA LEU A 48 16.97 -22.17 -0.88
C LEU A 48 16.53 -21.19 0.22
N ARG A 49 17.35 -20.17 0.52
CA ARG A 49 17.00 -19.13 1.50
C ARG A 49 15.72 -18.38 1.09
N PHE A 50 15.58 -18.01 -0.18
CA PHE A 50 14.35 -17.41 -0.71
C PHE A 50 13.14 -18.30 -0.45
N LEU A 51 13.24 -19.58 -0.83
CA LEU A 51 12.16 -20.55 -0.68
C LEU A 51 11.76 -20.71 0.80
N LEU A 52 12.73 -20.84 1.70
CA LEU A 52 12.47 -20.99 3.13
C LEU A 52 11.81 -19.74 3.74
N LEU A 53 12.27 -18.53 3.37
CA LEU A 53 11.64 -17.27 3.81
C LEU A 53 10.20 -17.15 3.27
N TRP A 54 10.00 -17.48 2.00
CA TRP A 54 8.68 -17.47 1.38
C TRP A 54 7.73 -18.47 2.05
N MET A 55 8.19 -19.70 2.32
CA MET A 55 7.42 -20.71 3.05
C MET A 55 7.12 -20.28 4.49
N ALA A 56 8.06 -19.65 5.19
CA ALA A 56 7.85 -19.09 6.53
C ALA A 56 6.77 -17.99 6.51
N LEU A 57 6.79 -17.11 5.51
CA LEU A 57 5.77 -16.07 5.31
C LEU A 57 4.37 -16.69 5.10
N LEU A 58 4.24 -17.68 4.21
CA LEU A 58 2.98 -18.38 3.95
C LEU A 58 2.47 -19.19 5.16
N ALA A 59 3.38 -19.83 5.89
CA ALA A 59 3.07 -20.50 7.15
C ALA A 59 2.54 -19.50 8.19
N GLY A 60 3.21 -18.35 8.33
CA GLY A 60 2.77 -17.22 9.14
C GLY A 60 1.35 -16.79 8.79
N VAL A 61 1.05 -16.56 7.51
CA VAL A 61 -0.32 -16.21 7.06
C VAL A 61 -1.34 -17.25 7.49
N SER A 62 -1.01 -18.54 7.37
CA SER A 62 -1.90 -19.63 7.76
C SER A 62 -2.16 -19.64 9.28
N ILE A 63 -1.10 -19.51 10.09
CA ILE A 63 -1.18 -19.39 11.55
C ILE A 63 -2.03 -18.18 11.95
N GLY A 64 -1.76 -17.01 11.35
CA GLY A 64 -2.50 -15.79 11.59
C GLY A 64 -3.98 -15.92 11.27
N LYS A 65 -4.33 -16.60 10.16
CA LYS A 65 -5.73 -16.86 9.82
C LYS A 65 -6.42 -17.74 10.87
N MET A 66 -5.74 -18.78 11.37
CA MET A 66 -6.27 -19.63 12.44
C MET A 66 -6.47 -18.83 13.74
N ALA A 67 -5.49 -18.01 14.12
CA ALA A 67 -5.59 -17.13 15.28
C ALA A 67 -6.73 -16.11 15.15
N GLY A 68 -6.90 -15.52 13.96
CA GLY A 68 -7.99 -14.60 13.63
C GLY A 68 -9.37 -15.24 13.80
N VAL A 69 -9.53 -16.51 13.42
CA VAL A 69 -10.77 -17.28 13.64
C VAL A 69 -11.06 -17.45 15.15
N THR A 70 -10.02 -17.73 15.95
CA THR A 70 -10.16 -17.86 17.40
C THR A 70 -10.52 -16.53 18.07
N TRP A 71 -9.86 -15.44 17.67
CA TRP A 71 -10.19 -14.09 18.16
C TRP A 71 -11.60 -13.65 17.76
N GLN A 72 -12.04 -14.06 16.56
CA GLN A 72 -13.40 -13.86 16.06
C GLN A 72 -14.47 -14.52 16.96
N LYS A 73 -14.21 -15.71 17.51
CA LYS A 73 -15.18 -16.40 18.38
C LYS A 73 -15.40 -15.65 19.69
N ARG A 74 -14.39 -14.93 20.18
CA ARG A 74 -14.46 -14.15 21.44
C ARG A 74 -15.16 -12.80 21.30
N THR A 75 -15.18 -12.20 20.12
CA THR A 75 -15.61 -10.80 19.90
C THR A 75 -17.00 -10.66 19.26
N ASN A 76 -17.77 -11.75 19.15
CA ASN A 76 -19.01 -11.79 18.37
C ASN A 76 -20.21 -10.99 18.95
N ASN A 77 -20.03 -10.26 20.06
CA ASN A 77 -21.10 -9.55 20.76
C ASN A 77 -21.14 -8.02 20.57
N GLN A 78 -20.25 -7.42 19.77
CA GLN A 78 -20.34 -5.99 19.45
C GLN A 78 -20.80 -5.78 18.00
N SER A 79 -22.11 -5.56 17.86
CA SER A 79 -22.73 -5.04 16.65
C SER A 79 -22.42 -3.55 16.53
N ASP A 80 -21.25 -3.20 15.98
CA ASP A 80 -21.02 -1.84 15.50
C ASP A 80 -21.90 -1.59 14.28
N HIS A 81 -23.12 -1.11 14.54
CA HIS A 81 -23.95 -0.49 13.53
C HIS A 81 -23.28 0.80 13.06
N LEU A 82 -23.42 1.09 11.77
CA LEU A 82 -23.01 2.34 11.17
C LEU A 82 -23.71 3.51 11.86
N SER A 83 -23.05 4.13 12.84
CA SER A 83 -23.53 5.39 13.37
C SER A 83 -23.28 6.49 12.34
N THR A 84 -24.28 7.33 12.08
CA THR A 84 -24.16 8.51 11.22
C THR A 84 -22.98 9.40 11.64
N GLY A 85 -22.67 9.43 12.94
CA GLY A 85 -21.51 10.13 13.49
C GLY A 85 -20.17 9.56 13.03
N TRP A 86 -20.04 8.24 12.89
CA TRP A 86 -18.82 7.58 12.39
C TRP A 86 -18.54 7.91 10.92
N VAL A 87 -19.57 7.90 10.07
CA VAL A 87 -19.43 8.23 8.64
C VAL A 87 -19.04 9.70 8.46
N LYS A 88 -19.65 10.61 9.25
CA LYS A 88 -19.29 12.03 9.25
C LYS A 88 -17.84 12.23 9.68
N PHE A 89 -17.42 11.57 10.77
CA PHE A 89 -16.04 11.61 11.24
C PHE A 89 -15.06 11.15 10.16
N LEU A 90 -15.29 9.97 9.57
CA LEU A 90 -14.43 9.44 8.50
C LEU A 90 -14.38 10.36 7.28
N SER A 91 -15.51 10.94 6.89
CA SER A 91 -15.57 11.87 5.75
C SER A 91 -14.78 13.15 6.00
N SER A 92 -14.86 13.71 7.21
CA SER A 92 -14.06 14.88 7.60
C SER A 92 -12.59 14.52 7.70
N PHE A 93 -12.26 13.39 8.31
CA PHE A 93 -10.89 12.89 8.43
C PHE A 93 -10.25 12.65 7.05
N ALA A 94 -11.00 12.07 6.11
CA ALA A 94 -10.57 11.91 4.72
C ALA A 94 -10.33 13.27 4.04
N ALA A 95 -11.13 14.30 4.32
CA ALA A 95 -10.90 15.63 3.76
C ALA A 95 -9.61 16.27 4.32
N TYR A 96 -9.38 16.20 5.64
CA TYR A 96 -8.15 16.72 6.25
C TYR A 96 -6.90 15.99 5.77
N THR A 97 -6.93 14.66 5.73
CA THR A 97 -5.79 13.86 5.23
C THR A 97 -5.52 14.10 3.75
N LEU A 98 -6.56 14.33 2.94
CA LEU A 98 -6.41 14.73 1.55
C LEU A 98 -5.74 16.10 1.41
N LEU A 99 -6.10 17.08 2.26
CA LEU A 99 -5.45 18.39 2.26
C LEU A 99 -3.97 18.30 2.65
N ILE A 100 -3.63 17.49 3.66
CA ILE A 100 -2.24 17.26 4.07
C ILE A 100 -1.46 16.57 2.94
N SER A 101 -2.05 15.55 2.31
CA SER A 101 -1.46 14.86 1.16
C SER A 101 -1.23 15.82 -0.02
N LEU A 102 -2.18 16.69 -0.32
CA LEU A 102 -2.05 17.72 -1.35
C LEU A 102 -0.95 18.73 -1.02
N ALA A 103 -0.82 19.15 0.24
CA ALA A 103 0.27 20.02 0.66
C ALA A 103 1.64 19.35 0.49
N GLY A 104 1.77 18.07 0.85
CA GLY A 104 2.97 17.28 0.60
C GLY A 104 3.30 17.18 -0.90
N GLU A 105 2.28 16.98 -1.73
CA GLU A 105 2.42 16.94 -3.19
C GLU A 105 2.86 18.29 -3.77
N LEU A 106 2.28 19.42 -3.32
CA LEU A 106 2.68 20.75 -3.77
C LEU A 106 4.14 21.07 -3.42
N VAL A 107 4.61 20.63 -2.25
CA VAL A 107 6.03 20.74 -1.87
C VAL A 107 6.89 19.87 -2.78
N TYR A 108 6.44 18.66 -3.10
CA TYR A 108 7.15 17.74 -3.97
C TYR A 108 7.29 18.31 -5.40
N VAL A 109 6.22 18.86 -5.97
CA VAL A 109 6.21 19.35 -7.36
C VAL A 109 6.59 20.82 -7.51
N ARG A 110 7.12 21.45 -6.45
CA ARG A 110 7.35 22.91 -6.39
C ARG A 110 8.22 23.43 -7.55
N GLU A 111 9.24 22.68 -7.95
CA GLU A 111 10.17 23.07 -9.01
C GLU A 111 9.47 23.07 -10.38
N ILE A 112 8.58 22.11 -10.59
CA ILE A 112 7.77 22.04 -11.82
C ILE A 112 6.78 23.20 -11.86
N ILE A 113 6.18 23.55 -10.72
CA ILE A 113 5.28 24.71 -10.64
C ILE A 113 6.05 26.00 -10.92
N ALA A 114 7.28 26.12 -10.40
CA ALA A 114 8.13 27.28 -10.62
C ALA A 114 8.63 27.40 -12.06
N ASN A 115 8.90 26.27 -12.73
CA ASN A 115 9.33 26.22 -14.13
C ASN A 115 8.62 25.13 -14.94
N PRO A 116 7.40 25.40 -15.47
CA PRO A 116 6.65 24.43 -16.25
C PRO A 116 7.30 24.01 -17.57
N ALA A 117 8.26 24.80 -18.08
CA ALA A 117 8.96 24.50 -19.33
C ALA A 117 9.81 23.22 -19.21
N LEU A 118 10.25 22.86 -18.00
CA LEU A 118 11.03 21.64 -17.74
C LEU A 118 10.35 20.37 -18.27
N ILE A 119 9.02 20.24 -18.11
CA ILE A 119 8.29 19.07 -18.61
C ILE A 119 8.32 19.05 -20.15
N ARG A 120 8.09 20.21 -20.78
CA ARG A 120 8.06 20.31 -22.23
C ARG A 120 9.43 20.00 -22.82
N GLU A 121 10.48 20.63 -22.30
CA GLU A 121 11.86 20.42 -22.75
C GLU A 121 12.28 18.95 -22.57
N ALA A 122 11.92 18.34 -21.43
CA ALA A 122 12.21 16.93 -21.21
C ALA A 122 11.40 15.99 -22.11
N PHE A 123 10.16 16.36 -22.46
CA PHE A 123 9.37 15.60 -23.42
C PHE A 123 9.98 15.68 -24.82
N ASP A 124 10.30 16.90 -25.29
CA ASP A 124 10.88 17.14 -26.61
C ASP A 124 12.26 16.48 -26.75
N ALA A 125 13.06 16.43 -25.68
CA ALA A 125 14.36 15.77 -25.63
C ALA A 125 14.27 14.25 -25.38
N GLY A 126 13.08 13.69 -25.09
CA GLY A 126 12.93 12.30 -24.68
C GLY A 126 13.59 11.95 -23.34
N THR A 127 13.79 12.94 -22.47
CA THR A 127 14.44 12.83 -21.16
C THR A 127 13.48 13.00 -19.99
N LEU A 128 12.17 12.74 -20.19
CA LEU A 128 11.15 12.82 -19.15
C LEU A 128 11.51 12.01 -17.88
N ALA A 129 12.34 10.98 -18.01
CA ALA A 129 12.86 10.25 -16.87
C ALA A 129 13.66 11.13 -15.87
N LEU A 130 14.43 12.09 -16.37
CA LEU A 130 15.31 12.98 -15.59
C LEU A 130 14.53 14.01 -14.76
N VAL A 131 13.32 14.39 -15.19
CA VAL A 131 12.47 15.31 -14.41
C VAL A 131 12.15 14.72 -13.04
N GLY A 132 11.85 13.42 -12.99
CA GLY A 132 11.62 12.71 -11.73
C GLY A 132 12.87 12.61 -10.85
N GLU A 133 14.06 12.50 -11.44
CA GLU A 133 15.33 12.46 -10.70
C GLU A 133 15.65 13.82 -10.10
N GLN A 134 15.59 14.88 -10.91
CA GLN A 134 15.81 16.27 -10.46
C GLN A 134 14.88 16.64 -9.29
N VAL A 135 13.60 16.31 -9.40
CA VAL A 135 12.61 16.60 -8.35
C VAL A 135 12.90 15.78 -7.08
N ASN A 136 13.41 14.55 -7.22
CA ASN A 136 13.81 13.74 -6.09
C ASN A 136 15.07 14.24 -5.39
N GLU A 137 16.02 14.85 -6.10
CA GLU A 137 17.26 15.38 -5.54
C GLU A 137 17.03 16.58 -4.61
N VAL A 138 16.09 17.47 -4.97
CA VAL A 138 15.79 18.67 -4.17
C VAL A 138 14.63 18.49 -3.18
N ARG A 139 14.11 17.27 -3.06
CA ARG A 139 12.95 16.98 -2.21
C ARG A 139 13.26 17.23 -0.74
N ILE A 140 12.31 17.83 -0.03
CA ILE A 140 12.36 17.86 1.44
C ILE A 140 11.84 16.51 1.94
N VAL A 141 12.76 15.64 2.34
CA VAL A 141 12.47 14.32 2.91
C VAL A 141 11.56 14.50 4.15
N GLY A 142 10.52 13.68 4.28
CA GLY A 142 9.50 13.81 5.32
C GLY A 142 8.26 14.59 4.88
N PHE A 143 8.40 15.87 4.48
CA PHE A 143 7.27 16.66 3.98
C PHE A 143 6.73 16.12 2.66
N SER A 144 7.63 15.78 1.74
CA SER A 144 7.25 15.18 0.45
C SER A 144 6.57 13.82 0.66
N SER A 145 6.97 13.07 1.70
CA SER A 145 6.39 11.77 2.04
C SER A 145 4.94 11.84 2.53
N LEU A 146 4.44 13.03 2.90
CA LEU A 146 3.05 13.25 3.27
C LEU A 146 2.10 12.99 2.09
N ASN A 147 2.57 13.09 0.85
CA ASN A 147 1.75 12.79 -0.32
C ASN A 147 1.18 11.35 -0.27
N ASN A 148 1.91 10.40 0.33
CA ASN A 148 1.48 9.00 0.54
C ASN A 148 0.22 8.85 1.40
N LEU A 149 -0.15 9.88 2.19
CA LEU A 149 -1.39 9.87 2.96
C LEU A 149 -2.64 9.81 2.07
N PHE A 150 -2.54 9.99 0.75
CA PHE A 150 -3.65 9.87 -0.21
C PHE A 150 -4.39 8.53 -0.14
N ILE A 151 -3.73 7.49 0.37
CA ILE A 151 -4.30 6.15 0.55
C ILE A 151 -5.46 6.15 1.55
N ILE A 152 -5.38 6.98 2.59
CA ILE A 152 -6.43 7.10 3.62
C ILE A 152 -7.74 7.61 3.00
N PRO A 153 -7.79 8.80 2.36
CA PRO A 153 -9.01 9.28 1.72
C PRO A 153 -9.46 8.37 0.59
N SER A 154 -8.54 7.75 -0.15
CA SER A 154 -8.89 6.76 -1.19
C SER A 154 -9.69 5.59 -0.60
N ALA A 155 -9.21 5.01 0.50
CA ALA A 155 -9.89 3.90 1.16
C ALA A 155 -11.25 4.31 1.72
N ILE A 156 -11.32 5.44 2.44
CA ILE A 156 -12.56 5.94 3.03
C ILE A 156 -13.61 6.24 1.95
N TYR A 157 -13.26 7.00 0.92
CA TYR A 157 -14.21 7.33 -0.14
C TYR A 157 -14.61 6.10 -0.96
N ALA A 158 -13.71 5.14 -1.19
CA ALA A 158 -14.06 3.89 -1.86
C ALA A 158 -15.06 3.08 -1.03
N MET A 159 -14.84 2.96 0.27
CA MET A 159 -15.78 2.29 1.17
C MET A 159 -17.15 3.00 1.19
N ILE A 160 -17.19 4.33 1.28
CA ILE A 160 -18.45 5.10 1.22
C ILE A 160 -19.16 4.90 -0.13
N MET A 161 -18.42 4.91 -1.25
CA MET A 161 -18.98 4.76 -2.59
C MET A 161 -19.65 3.38 -2.80
N PHE A 162 -19.09 2.32 -2.22
CA PHE A 162 -19.58 0.94 -2.42
C PHE A 162 -20.54 0.46 -1.34
N HIS A 163 -20.75 1.23 -0.27
CA HIS A 163 -21.62 0.81 0.83
C HIS A 163 -23.11 0.91 0.46
N PRO A 164 -23.91 -0.16 0.65
CA PRO A 164 -25.30 -0.21 0.19
C PRO A 164 -26.21 0.83 0.85
N ASP A 165 -25.96 1.13 2.14
CA ASP A 165 -26.83 2.03 2.93
C ASP A 165 -26.48 3.51 2.79
N MET A 166 -25.55 3.88 1.90
CA MET A 166 -25.14 5.27 1.72
C MET A 166 -26.09 6.01 0.79
N GLY A 167 -26.56 7.18 1.24
CA GLY A 167 -27.43 8.03 0.42
C GLY A 167 -26.76 8.49 -0.89
N PRO A 168 -27.54 8.74 -1.95
CA PRO A 168 -27.01 9.01 -3.30
C PRO A 168 -26.09 10.24 -3.37
N VAL A 169 -26.35 11.25 -2.54
CA VAL A 169 -25.52 12.46 -2.47
C VAL A 169 -24.12 12.15 -1.93
N ALA A 170 -24.03 11.32 -0.88
CA ALA A 170 -22.74 10.91 -0.29
C ALA A 170 -21.94 10.07 -1.28
N VAL A 171 -22.60 9.12 -1.96
CA VAL A 171 -22.00 8.28 -3.00
C VAL A 171 -21.48 9.12 -4.16
N LYS A 172 -22.26 10.08 -4.67
CA LYS A 172 -21.84 10.97 -5.76
C LYS A 172 -20.62 11.81 -5.39
N LYS A 173 -20.59 12.37 -4.17
CA LYS A 173 -19.44 13.13 -3.65
C LYS A 173 -18.20 12.25 -3.52
N ALA A 174 -18.33 11.06 -2.94
CA ALA A 174 -17.22 10.12 -2.78
C ALA A 174 -16.67 9.67 -4.14
N ARG A 175 -17.54 9.36 -5.11
CA ARG A 175 -17.14 9.02 -6.49
C ARG A 175 -16.34 10.15 -7.15
N PHE A 176 -16.83 11.39 -7.08
CA PHE A 176 -16.12 12.53 -7.65
C PHE A 176 -14.72 12.70 -7.02
N ARG A 177 -14.62 12.61 -5.69
CA ARG A 177 -13.34 12.69 -4.99
C ARG A 177 -12.39 11.56 -5.38
N LEU A 178 -12.88 10.33 -5.54
CA LEU A 178 -12.06 9.21 -6.02
C LEU A 178 -11.56 9.42 -7.44
N ILE A 179 -12.40 9.92 -8.35
CA ILE A 179 -11.97 10.23 -9.71
C ILE A 179 -10.85 11.28 -9.68
N LEU A 180 -11.01 12.34 -8.87
CA LEU A 180 -9.97 13.36 -8.72
C LEU A 180 -8.65 12.78 -8.19
N ILE A 181 -8.70 11.99 -7.10
CA ILE A 181 -7.52 11.36 -6.53
C ILE A 181 -6.86 10.44 -7.57
N GLY A 182 -7.65 9.61 -8.26
CA GLY A 182 -7.14 8.71 -9.30
C GLY A 182 -6.47 9.44 -10.45
N THR A 183 -7.07 10.53 -10.94
CA THR A 183 -6.47 11.38 -11.98
C THR A 183 -5.14 11.97 -11.51
N ILE A 184 -5.08 12.52 -10.30
CA ILE A 184 -3.84 13.08 -9.74
C ILE A 184 -2.78 11.98 -9.60
N SER A 185 -3.14 10.79 -9.10
CA SER A 185 -2.20 9.66 -8.99
C SER A 185 -1.65 9.21 -10.34
N VAL A 186 -2.47 9.22 -11.40
CA VAL A 186 -2.01 8.90 -12.76
C VAL A 186 -1.08 9.99 -13.28
N LEU A 187 -1.44 11.28 -13.16
CA LEU A 187 -0.58 12.38 -13.60
C LEU A 187 0.77 12.37 -12.88
N HIS A 188 0.76 12.18 -11.56
CA HIS A 188 1.96 12.05 -10.75
C HIS A 188 2.84 10.89 -11.24
N ALA A 189 2.26 9.72 -11.50
CA ALA A 189 3.01 8.56 -11.99
C ALA A 189 3.62 8.77 -13.39
N LEU A 190 2.91 9.46 -14.29
CA LEU A 190 3.41 9.74 -15.64
C LEU A 190 4.60 10.70 -15.62
N ILE A 191 4.61 11.69 -14.71
CA ILE A 191 5.66 12.73 -14.65
C ILE A 191 6.86 12.27 -13.82
N PHE A 192 6.64 11.67 -12.64
CA PHE A 192 7.69 11.51 -11.62
C PHE A 192 8.21 10.08 -11.42
N ALA A 193 8.07 9.18 -12.41
CA ALA A 193 8.48 7.78 -12.27
C ALA A 193 7.72 6.95 -11.23
N ALA A 194 6.72 7.53 -10.55
CA ALA A 194 6.08 6.95 -9.38
C ALA A 194 4.93 5.99 -9.74
N ARG A 195 5.19 5.05 -10.65
CA ARG A 195 4.20 4.11 -11.24
C ARG A 195 3.36 3.31 -10.23
N MET A 196 3.84 3.18 -8.98
CA MET A 196 3.13 2.42 -7.95
C MET A 196 1.95 3.20 -7.34
N PHE A 197 1.92 4.53 -7.41
CA PHE A 197 0.79 5.34 -6.91
C PHE A 197 -0.57 4.94 -7.53
N PRO A 198 -0.72 4.91 -8.87
CA PRO A 198 -1.98 4.50 -9.49
C PRO A 198 -2.29 3.02 -9.23
N VAL A 199 -1.27 2.16 -9.12
CA VAL A 199 -1.45 0.75 -8.75
C VAL A 199 -2.05 0.64 -7.34
N TYR A 200 -1.49 1.34 -6.37
CA TYR A 200 -2.00 1.36 -4.99
C TYR A 200 -3.43 1.90 -4.93
N PHE A 201 -3.71 3.00 -5.65
CA PHE A 201 -5.07 3.55 -5.76
C PHE A 201 -6.06 2.49 -6.28
N VAL A 202 -5.74 1.81 -7.38
CA VAL A 202 -6.61 0.78 -7.97
C VAL A 202 -6.80 -0.39 -7.02
N LEU A 203 -5.74 -0.86 -6.34
CA LEU A 203 -5.80 -1.94 -5.37
C LEU A 203 -6.67 -1.59 -4.16
N ILE A 204 -6.61 -0.35 -3.66
CA ILE A 204 -7.47 0.15 -2.57
C ILE A 204 -8.93 0.14 -2.99
N VAL A 205 -9.24 0.71 -4.15
CA VAL A 205 -10.61 0.75 -4.68
C VAL A 205 -11.15 -0.67 -4.89
N PHE A 206 -10.31 -1.57 -5.42
CA PHE A 206 -10.66 -2.96 -5.64
C PHE A 206 -10.89 -3.72 -4.32
N ALA A 207 -10.03 -3.54 -3.31
CA ALA A 207 -10.21 -4.14 -1.99
C ALA A 207 -11.46 -3.65 -1.28
N ALA A 208 -11.72 -2.33 -1.32
CA ALA A 208 -12.93 -1.73 -0.79
C ALA A 208 -14.19 -2.30 -1.48
N TYR A 209 -14.16 -2.43 -2.81
CA TYR A 209 -15.23 -3.06 -3.58
C TYR A 209 -15.50 -4.49 -3.10
N LEU A 210 -14.47 -5.32 -2.95
CA LEU A 210 -14.65 -6.73 -2.57
C LEU A 210 -15.08 -6.94 -1.11
N LEU A 211 -14.74 -6.01 -0.21
CA LEU A 211 -15.08 -6.10 1.21
C LEU A 211 -16.40 -5.44 1.58
N VAL A 212 -16.75 -4.33 0.95
CA VAL A 212 -17.91 -3.52 1.34
C VAL A 212 -19.16 -3.87 0.53
N MET A 213 -19.02 -4.23 -0.74
CA MET A 213 -20.18 -4.51 -1.58
C MET A 213 -20.92 -5.78 -1.11
N PRO A 214 -22.27 -5.82 -1.16
CA PRO A 214 -23.03 -7.00 -0.79
C PRO A 214 -22.58 -8.28 -1.52
N ASN A 215 -22.71 -9.41 -0.83
CA ASN A 215 -22.38 -10.73 -1.39
C ASN A 215 -23.28 -11.13 -2.57
N SER A 216 -24.39 -10.43 -2.80
CA SER A 216 -25.34 -10.65 -3.90
C SER A 216 -24.79 -10.26 -5.28
N HIS A 217 -23.92 -9.25 -5.37
CA HIS A 217 -23.21 -9.00 -6.63
C HIS A 217 -22.30 -10.21 -6.94
N ARG A 218 -21.96 -10.50 -8.19
CA ARG A 218 -20.96 -11.53 -8.53
C ARG A 218 -19.73 -10.84 -9.09
N LEU A 219 -18.55 -11.18 -8.59
CA LEU A 219 -17.31 -10.79 -9.24
C LEU A 219 -17.15 -11.69 -10.46
N THR A 220 -17.16 -11.09 -11.64
CA THR A 220 -16.87 -11.81 -12.88
C THR A 220 -15.37 -11.76 -13.14
N TRP A 221 -14.82 -12.84 -13.71
CA TRP A 221 -13.41 -12.87 -14.13
C TRP A 221 -13.09 -11.73 -15.10
N ARG A 222 -14.08 -11.31 -15.90
CA ARG A 222 -13.98 -10.14 -16.81
C ARG A 222 -13.65 -8.86 -16.06
N ASN A 223 -14.23 -8.64 -14.89
CA ASN A 223 -13.94 -7.44 -14.09
C ASN A 223 -12.51 -7.48 -13.53
N ILE A 224 -12.03 -8.65 -13.09
CA ILE A 224 -10.64 -8.83 -12.65
C ILE A 224 -9.69 -8.54 -13.81
N LEU A 225 -9.95 -9.12 -14.98
CA LEU A 225 -9.11 -8.90 -16.17
C LEU A 225 -9.11 -7.43 -16.60
N LYS A 226 -10.25 -6.74 -16.53
CA LYS A 226 -10.33 -5.30 -16.79
C LYS A 226 -9.48 -4.49 -15.81
N THR A 227 -9.54 -4.80 -14.51
CA THR A 227 -8.73 -4.12 -13.49
C THR A 227 -7.24 -4.37 -13.71
N VAL A 228 -6.82 -5.61 -13.94
CA VAL A 228 -5.43 -5.97 -14.22
C VAL A 228 -4.95 -5.34 -15.53
N GLY A 229 -5.75 -5.40 -16.59
CA GLY A 229 -5.45 -4.78 -17.89
C GLY A 229 -5.34 -3.27 -17.81
N PHE A 230 -6.20 -2.61 -17.02
CA PHE A 230 -6.11 -1.17 -16.78
C PHE A 230 -4.81 -0.77 -16.05
N MET A 231 -4.43 -1.51 -15.00
CA MET A 231 -3.14 -1.29 -14.32
C MET A 231 -1.97 -1.51 -15.27
N GLY A 232 -2.01 -2.60 -16.06
CA GLY A 232 -0.99 -2.89 -17.07
C GLY A 232 -0.87 -1.78 -18.12
N ALA A 233 -1.99 -1.25 -18.60
CA ALA A 233 -2.00 -0.16 -19.56
C ALA A 233 -1.40 1.14 -18.99
N ILE A 234 -1.74 1.52 -17.76
CA ILE A 234 -1.16 2.71 -17.11
C ILE A 234 0.36 2.56 -16.98
N ILE A 235 0.81 1.40 -16.49
CA ILE A 235 2.23 1.12 -16.30
C ILE A 235 2.96 1.13 -17.64
N TRP A 236 2.38 0.50 -18.68
CA TRP A 236 2.93 0.47 -20.03
C TRP A 236 3.02 1.87 -20.65
N VAL A 237 1.97 2.69 -20.58
CA VAL A 237 2.00 4.08 -21.07
C VAL A 237 3.07 4.88 -20.34
N GLY A 238 3.17 4.76 -19.02
CA GLY A 238 4.19 5.46 -18.23
C GLY A 238 5.62 5.09 -18.64
N GLU A 239 5.89 3.81 -18.89
CA GLU A 239 7.23 3.37 -19.33
C GLU A 239 7.49 3.74 -20.80
N LEU A 240 6.47 3.69 -21.65
CA LEU A 240 6.56 4.10 -23.04
C LEU A 240 6.92 5.58 -23.17
N LEU A 241 6.32 6.45 -22.35
CA LEU A 241 6.64 7.88 -22.35
C LEU A 241 8.02 8.21 -21.80
N ARG A 242 8.64 7.30 -21.03
CA ARG A 242 9.93 7.52 -20.38
C ARG A 242 11.04 6.78 -21.12
N GLY A 243 11.13 5.46 -20.92
CA GLY A 243 12.15 4.63 -21.56
C GLY A 243 11.91 4.46 -23.06
N GLY A 244 10.65 4.30 -23.48
CA GLY A 244 10.31 4.15 -24.89
C GLY A 244 10.58 5.41 -25.71
N LEU A 245 10.19 6.59 -25.21
CA LEU A 245 10.45 7.87 -25.86
C LEU A 245 11.94 8.17 -25.94
N TRP A 246 12.69 7.93 -24.85
CA TRP A 246 14.14 8.06 -24.85
C TRP A 246 14.79 7.18 -25.93
N TYR A 247 14.38 5.91 -26.02
CA TYR A 247 14.89 4.98 -27.03
C TYR A 247 14.54 5.45 -28.45
N ALA A 248 13.28 5.81 -28.68
CA ALA A 248 12.81 6.32 -29.97
C ALA A 248 13.63 7.54 -30.44
N THR A 249 13.87 8.50 -29.54
CA THR A 249 14.64 9.71 -29.85
C THR A 249 16.11 9.40 -30.16
N ASN A 250 16.78 8.57 -29.35
CA ASN A 250 18.22 8.31 -29.53
C ASN A 250 18.53 7.43 -30.74
N TYR A 251 17.63 6.51 -31.09
CA TYR A 251 17.82 5.58 -32.20
C TYR A 251 17.07 6.00 -33.48
N GLY A 252 16.37 7.15 -33.46
CA GLY A 252 15.66 7.68 -34.62
C GLY A 252 14.51 6.79 -35.11
N VAL A 253 13.86 6.06 -34.20
CA VAL A 253 12.74 5.15 -34.52
C VAL A 253 11.41 5.67 -33.95
N GLY A 254 10.29 5.17 -34.45
CA GLY A 254 8.97 5.56 -33.92
C GLY A 254 8.73 5.05 -32.48
N VAL A 255 8.03 5.82 -31.65
CA VAL A 255 7.67 5.42 -30.27
C VAL A 255 6.81 4.14 -30.25
N PHE A 256 5.95 3.96 -31.25
CA PHE A 256 5.11 2.77 -31.41
C PHE A 256 5.73 1.69 -32.31
N SER A 257 7.00 1.82 -32.69
CA SER A 257 7.72 0.80 -33.48
C SER A 257 7.92 -0.49 -32.68
N ALA A 258 8.11 -1.61 -33.38
CA ALA A 258 8.32 -2.91 -32.74
C ALA A 258 9.59 -2.92 -31.87
N GLU A 259 10.62 -2.18 -32.29
CA GLU A 259 11.89 -2.01 -31.59
C GLU A 259 11.68 -1.30 -30.25
N THR A 260 10.98 -0.17 -30.25
CA THR A 260 10.67 0.57 -29.02
C THR A 260 9.79 -0.26 -28.08
N GLN A 261 8.80 -0.97 -28.62
CA GLN A 261 7.94 -1.83 -27.80
C GLN A 261 8.73 -2.98 -27.16
N ARG A 262 9.65 -3.59 -27.92
CA ARG A 262 10.55 -4.61 -27.39
C ARG A 262 11.45 -4.05 -26.29
N HIS A 263 12.00 -2.85 -26.48
CA HIS A 263 12.79 -2.16 -25.46
C HIS A 263 12.00 -1.92 -24.16
N VAL A 264 10.74 -1.46 -24.27
CA VAL A 264 9.85 -1.26 -23.11
C VAL A 264 9.53 -2.57 -22.40
N ILE A 265 9.32 -3.66 -23.14
CA ILE A 265 9.12 -5.00 -22.56
C ILE A 265 10.39 -5.46 -21.83
N ASP A 266 11.56 -5.29 -22.45
CA ASP A 266 12.85 -5.64 -21.83
C ASP A 266 13.10 -4.81 -20.56
N LEU A 267 12.73 -3.52 -20.53
CA LEU A 267 12.72 -2.70 -19.32
C LEU A 267 11.81 -3.28 -18.23
N PHE A 268 10.60 -3.73 -18.57
CA PHE A 268 9.70 -4.34 -17.60
C PHE A 268 10.27 -5.59 -16.95
N VAL A 269 10.94 -6.43 -17.74
CA VAL A 269 11.54 -7.66 -17.24
C VAL A 269 12.84 -7.36 -16.49
N GLN A 270 13.83 -6.80 -17.18
CA GLN A 270 15.22 -6.68 -16.73
C GLN A 270 15.46 -5.49 -15.80
N GLY A 271 14.60 -4.47 -15.86
CA GLY A 271 14.66 -3.32 -14.97
C GLY A 271 13.81 -3.50 -13.71
N TYR A 272 12.73 -4.29 -13.78
CA TYR A 272 11.71 -4.32 -12.72
C TYR A 272 11.34 -5.74 -12.24
N PHE A 273 10.44 -6.46 -12.94
CA PHE A 273 9.77 -7.62 -12.34
C PHE A 273 10.71 -8.80 -12.08
N ALA A 274 11.55 -9.16 -13.06
CA ALA A 274 12.55 -10.21 -12.89
C ALA A 274 13.77 -9.68 -12.12
N ALA A 275 14.11 -8.41 -12.31
CA ALA A 275 15.19 -7.73 -11.60
C ALA A 275 15.00 -7.75 -10.08
N ASP A 276 13.77 -7.50 -9.60
CA ASP A 276 13.46 -7.47 -8.16
C ASP A 276 13.79 -8.82 -7.48
N PHE A 277 13.47 -9.93 -8.15
CA PHE A 277 13.82 -11.26 -7.69
C PHE A 277 15.31 -11.55 -7.84
N ASN A 278 15.91 -11.20 -8.98
CA ASN A 278 17.35 -11.34 -9.23
C ASN A 278 18.20 -10.67 -8.15
N ASN A 279 17.87 -9.41 -7.85
CA ASN A 279 18.55 -8.61 -6.84
C ASN A 279 18.34 -9.18 -5.43
N ALA A 280 17.17 -9.78 -5.17
CA ALA A 280 16.94 -10.45 -3.90
C ALA A 280 17.83 -11.69 -3.75
N LEU A 281 18.07 -12.46 -4.82
CA LEU A 281 19.01 -13.58 -4.78
C LEU A 281 20.44 -13.13 -4.49
N VAL A 282 20.89 -12.00 -5.09
CA VAL A 282 22.21 -11.42 -4.78
C VAL A 282 22.32 -11.08 -3.29
N LEU A 283 21.32 -10.41 -2.71
CA LEU A 283 21.31 -10.10 -1.28
C LEU A 283 21.25 -11.35 -0.40
N LEU A 284 20.47 -12.36 -0.83
CA LEU A 284 20.31 -13.61 -0.11
C LEU A 284 21.58 -14.45 -0.11
N ASP A 285 22.48 -14.28 -1.07
CA ASP A 285 23.79 -14.95 -1.05
C ASP A 285 24.82 -14.21 -0.21
N HIS A 286 24.66 -12.90 -0.07
CA HIS A 286 25.54 -12.08 0.75
C HIS A 286 25.35 -12.33 2.26
N ASN A 287 26.40 -12.04 3.02
CA ASN A 287 26.34 -12.03 4.48
C ASN A 287 25.39 -10.92 4.96
N SER A 288 24.54 -11.25 5.92
CA SER A 288 23.67 -10.27 6.57
C SER A 288 24.50 -9.19 7.25
N SER A 289 24.07 -7.93 7.13
CA SER A 289 24.62 -6.80 7.87
C SER A 289 24.19 -6.85 9.35
N TYR A 290 23.07 -7.53 9.67
CA TYR A 290 22.44 -7.51 10.99
C TYR A 290 22.09 -6.08 11.46
N GLN A 291 21.93 -5.16 10.52
CA GLN A 291 21.56 -3.77 10.77
C GLN A 291 20.04 -3.61 10.73
N PHE A 292 19.49 -3.04 11.81
CA PHE A 292 18.05 -2.92 11.98
C PHE A 292 17.47 -1.84 11.06
N PHE A 293 16.71 -2.25 10.05
CA PHE A 293 16.03 -1.36 9.10
C PHE A 293 16.96 -0.40 8.34
N SER A 294 18.22 -0.78 8.11
CA SER A 294 19.17 0.02 7.31
C SER A 294 18.68 0.25 5.89
N THR A 295 17.83 -0.64 5.37
CA THR A 295 17.24 -0.55 4.04
C THR A 295 15.97 0.32 3.95
N THR A 296 15.63 1.05 5.01
CA THR A 296 14.43 1.91 5.12
C THR A 296 14.78 3.41 5.20
N MET A 297 13.77 4.28 5.08
CA MET A 297 13.89 5.71 5.40
C MET A 297 14.44 5.99 6.81
N LEU A 298 14.24 5.07 7.75
CA LEU A 298 14.75 5.21 9.11
C LEU A 298 16.25 4.91 9.19
N GLY A 299 16.78 4.14 8.23
CA GLY A 299 18.21 3.86 8.12
C GLY A 299 19.03 5.13 7.87
N GLU A 300 18.57 6.01 6.97
CA GLU A 300 19.22 7.31 6.71
C GLU A 300 19.24 8.21 7.96
N PHE A 301 18.16 8.20 8.75
CA PHE A 301 18.06 9.02 9.98
C PHE A 301 19.00 8.54 11.09
N LEU A 302 19.37 7.26 11.08
CA LEU A 302 20.17 6.63 12.12
C LEU A 302 21.68 6.61 11.80
N SER A 303 22.13 7.38 10.80
CA SER A 303 23.52 7.72 10.43
C SER A 303 24.59 6.68 10.85
N GLY A 304 24.87 5.70 9.99
CA GLY A 304 25.96 4.74 10.22
C GLY A 304 25.77 3.36 9.58
N PHE A 305 24.85 3.21 8.63
CA PHE A 305 24.54 1.92 8.02
C PHE A 305 25.18 1.78 6.63
N ASP A 306 25.62 0.56 6.34
CA ASP A 306 26.20 0.22 5.05
C ASP A 306 25.07 0.10 4.02
N SER A 307 25.20 0.78 2.89
CA SER A 307 24.23 0.64 1.81
C SER A 307 24.40 -0.72 1.14
N TYR A 308 23.29 -1.46 0.98
CA TYR A 308 23.26 -2.71 0.23
C TYR A 308 23.66 -2.54 -1.25
N THR A 309 23.64 -1.31 -1.77
CA THR A 309 24.11 -0.99 -3.13
C THR A 309 25.63 -1.07 -3.29
N LEU A 310 26.38 -1.17 -2.19
CA LEU A 310 27.85 -1.29 -2.18
C LEU A 310 28.32 -2.75 -2.15
N ILE A 311 27.40 -3.72 -2.12
CA ILE A 311 27.71 -5.14 -2.06
C ILE A 311 28.38 -5.62 -3.34
N HIS A 312 29.40 -6.46 -3.21
CA HIS A 312 30.05 -7.11 -4.35
C HIS A 312 29.05 -7.96 -5.14
N GLY A 313 28.92 -7.69 -6.45
CA GLY A 313 27.94 -8.34 -7.32
C GLY A 313 26.63 -7.55 -7.52
N TRP A 314 26.42 -6.46 -6.78
CA TRP A 314 25.33 -5.53 -7.07
C TRP A 314 25.64 -4.74 -8.34
N THR A 315 24.91 -5.03 -9.42
CA THR A 315 25.13 -4.40 -10.74
C THR A 315 23.89 -3.65 -11.26
N SER A 316 22.79 -3.70 -10.51
CA SER A 316 21.53 -3.07 -10.91
C SER A 316 21.51 -1.59 -10.57
N ALA A 317 21.40 -0.73 -11.59
CA ALA A 317 21.18 0.70 -11.46
C ALA A 317 19.73 1.05 -11.08
N PHE A 318 18.78 0.14 -11.29
CA PHE A 318 17.35 0.36 -11.00
C PHE A 318 17.01 0.28 -9.51
N GLY A 319 17.93 -0.20 -8.67
CA GLY A 319 17.82 -0.14 -7.21
C GLY A 319 16.72 -1.00 -6.58
N THR A 320 15.91 -1.72 -7.36
CA THR A 320 14.71 -2.41 -6.84
C THR A 320 14.91 -3.87 -6.49
N VAL A 321 14.30 -4.31 -5.40
CA VAL A 321 14.52 -5.63 -4.82
C VAL A 321 13.28 -6.13 -4.07
N ASN A 322 13.04 -7.44 -4.13
CA ASN A 322 12.00 -8.10 -3.34
C ASN A 322 12.33 -8.02 -1.84
N VAL A 323 11.32 -7.82 -1.01
CA VAL A 323 11.47 -7.58 0.43
C VAL A 323 12.20 -8.71 1.17
N LEU A 324 12.10 -9.96 0.71
CA LEU A 324 12.77 -11.09 1.38
C LEU A 324 14.29 -10.95 1.36
N GLY A 325 14.86 -10.43 0.26
CA GLY A 325 16.30 -10.16 0.19
C GLY A 325 16.74 -9.07 1.16
N LEU A 326 15.90 -8.04 1.33
CA LEU A 326 16.15 -6.96 2.30
C LEU A 326 16.04 -7.43 3.74
N TRP A 327 15.01 -8.22 4.08
CA TRP A 327 14.89 -8.80 5.40
C TRP A 327 16.07 -9.70 5.74
N TRP A 328 16.56 -10.49 4.78
CA TRP A 328 17.78 -11.26 4.98
C TRP A 328 18.99 -10.36 5.20
N TYR A 329 19.17 -9.32 4.39
CA TYR A 329 20.29 -8.40 4.53
C TYR A 329 20.30 -7.69 5.90
N ASP A 330 19.14 -7.28 6.39
CA ASP A 330 18.98 -6.54 7.65
C ASP A 330 19.02 -7.47 8.88
N TRP A 331 18.47 -8.69 8.79
CA TRP A 331 18.18 -9.54 9.96
C TRP A 331 18.84 -10.93 9.92
N GLY A 332 19.40 -11.35 8.80
CA GLY A 332 20.00 -12.66 8.61
C GLY A 332 19.05 -13.79 9.01
N LEU A 333 19.48 -14.65 9.93
CA LEU A 333 18.65 -15.76 10.42
C LEU A 333 17.34 -15.29 11.10
N TRP A 334 17.29 -14.09 11.68
CA TRP A 334 16.07 -13.55 12.28
C TRP A 334 15.01 -13.21 11.22
N ALA A 335 15.38 -13.11 9.94
CA ALA A 335 14.45 -12.86 8.83
C ALA A 335 13.38 -13.96 8.70
N TYR A 336 13.68 -15.20 9.09
CA TYR A 336 12.67 -16.28 9.11
C TYR A 336 11.57 -16.02 10.13
N GLY A 337 11.96 -15.59 11.34
CA GLY A 337 11.03 -15.19 12.39
C GLY A 337 10.21 -13.96 11.98
N LEU A 338 10.87 -12.94 11.42
CA LEU A 338 10.20 -11.75 10.89
C LEU A 338 9.17 -12.11 9.81
N SER A 339 9.54 -12.95 8.84
CA SER A 339 8.64 -13.42 7.78
C SER A 339 7.39 -14.10 8.34
N LEU A 340 7.58 -14.96 9.35
CA LEU A 340 6.47 -15.64 10.02
C LEU A 340 5.56 -14.65 10.76
N ILE A 341 6.12 -13.69 11.50
CA ILE A 341 5.36 -12.67 12.23
C ILE A 341 4.58 -11.78 11.27
N VAL A 342 5.21 -11.25 10.21
CA VAL A 342 4.55 -10.41 9.21
C VAL A 342 3.43 -11.19 8.53
N GLY A 343 3.68 -12.45 8.16
CA GLY A 343 2.65 -13.34 7.63
C GLY A 343 1.47 -13.48 8.60
N ALA A 344 1.73 -13.75 9.87
CA ALA A 344 0.69 -13.90 10.89
C ALA A 344 -0.16 -12.63 11.05
N LEU A 345 0.46 -11.45 11.07
CA LEU A 345 -0.25 -10.17 11.13
C LEU A 345 -1.17 -9.98 9.92
N LEU A 346 -0.69 -10.26 8.70
CA LEU A 346 -1.51 -10.19 7.48
C LEU A 346 -2.68 -11.19 7.53
N GLY A 347 -2.43 -12.41 8.00
CA GLY A 347 -3.45 -13.45 8.15
C GLY A 347 -4.55 -13.08 9.14
N VAL A 348 -4.18 -12.54 10.31
CA VAL A 348 -5.14 -12.04 11.31
C VAL A 348 -5.94 -10.87 10.72
N ALA A 349 -5.27 -9.87 10.15
CA ALA A 349 -5.92 -8.69 9.60
C ALA A 349 -6.95 -9.06 8.51
N TYR A 350 -6.59 -9.94 7.59
CA TYR A 350 -7.51 -10.45 6.57
C TYR A 350 -8.73 -11.13 7.16
N LYS A 351 -8.55 -12.04 8.13
CA LYS A 351 -9.69 -12.78 8.70
C LYS A 351 -10.65 -11.90 9.47
N VAL A 352 -10.14 -10.92 10.21
CA VAL A 352 -11.00 -9.99 10.95
C VAL A 352 -11.73 -9.06 9.98
N ALA A 353 -11.07 -8.56 8.92
CA ALA A 353 -11.70 -7.75 7.89
C ALA A 353 -12.75 -8.52 7.06
N GLU A 354 -12.46 -9.78 6.70
CA GLU A 354 -13.41 -10.66 5.99
C GLU A 354 -14.72 -10.83 6.77
N LYS A 355 -14.64 -10.96 8.10
CA LYS A 355 -15.81 -11.04 8.98
C LYS A 355 -16.56 -9.71 9.06
N ALA A 356 -15.84 -8.60 9.16
CA ALA A 356 -16.40 -7.25 9.21
C ALA A 356 -16.91 -6.73 7.85
N SER A 357 -16.84 -7.55 6.80
CA SER A 357 -17.31 -7.21 5.47
C SER A 357 -18.75 -6.70 5.44
N GLY A 358 -19.03 -5.81 4.50
CA GLY A 358 -20.31 -5.12 4.41
C GLY A 358 -20.50 -4.03 5.46
N ARG A 359 -19.47 -3.72 6.28
CA ARG A 359 -19.49 -2.63 7.26
C ARG A 359 -18.33 -1.68 7.02
N ILE A 360 -18.53 -0.40 7.32
CA ILE A 360 -17.44 0.59 7.40
C ILE A 360 -16.87 0.59 8.81
N SER A 361 -16.05 -0.42 9.14
CA SER A 361 -15.35 -0.52 10.43
C SER A 361 -13.89 -0.10 10.32
N LEU A 362 -13.29 0.28 11.46
CA LEU A 362 -11.85 0.59 11.54
C LEU A 362 -10.99 -0.57 11.03
N VAL A 363 -11.35 -1.81 11.36
CA VAL A 363 -10.58 -2.99 10.91
C VAL A 363 -10.65 -3.18 9.40
N THR A 364 -11.84 -2.99 8.80
CA THR A 364 -12.00 -3.07 7.34
C THR A 364 -11.19 -1.96 6.66
N LEU A 365 -11.22 -0.75 7.21
CA LEU A 365 -10.44 0.38 6.71
C LEU A 365 -8.92 0.11 6.79
N CYS A 366 -8.42 -0.36 7.94
CA CYS A 366 -7.01 -0.70 8.11
C CYS A 366 -6.57 -1.78 7.13
N PHE A 367 -7.39 -2.82 6.89
CA PHE A 367 -7.06 -3.85 5.91
C PHE A 367 -7.06 -3.34 4.47
N VAL A 368 -8.07 -2.53 4.08
CA VAL A 368 -8.13 -1.93 2.73
C VAL A 368 -6.88 -1.07 2.47
N ILE A 369 -6.41 -0.35 3.49
CA ILE A 369 -5.18 0.47 3.42
C ILE A 369 -3.94 -0.40 3.36
N ALA A 370 -3.88 -1.49 4.13
CA ALA A 370 -2.73 -2.40 4.15
C ALA A 370 -2.66 -3.34 2.93
N TYR A 371 -3.77 -3.53 2.20
CA TYR A 371 -3.85 -4.49 1.09
C TYR A 371 -2.83 -4.25 -0.03
N PRO A 372 -2.59 -3.02 -0.52
CA PRO A 372 -1.53 -2.78 -1.49
C PRO A 372 -0.13 -3.05 -0.93
N GLY A 373 0.04 -3.07 0.40
CA GLY A 373 1.28 -3.46 1.06
C GLY A 373 1.66 -4.91 0.86
N ILE A 374 0.69 -5.79 0.59
CA ILE A 374 0.95 -7.18 0.19
C ILE A 374 1.61 -7.21 -1.19
N TRP A 375 1.19 -6.30 -2.09
CA TRP A 375 1.76 -6.17 -3.41
C TRP A 375 3.14 -5.51 -3.38
N SER A 376 3.39 -4.56 -2.48
CA SER A 376 4.72 -3.96 -2.33
C SER A 376 5.77 -4.93 -1.79
N LEU A 377 5.40 -6.09 -1.23
CA LEU A 377 6.38 -7.11 -0.83
C LEU A 377 7.25 -7.58 -2.00
N THR A 378 6.73 -7.49 -3.23
CA THR A 378 7.49 -7.83 -4.43
C THR A 378 8.55 -6.80 -4.78
N ARG A 379 8.52 -5.59 -4.20
CA ARG A 379 9.31 -4.44 -4.66
C ARG A 379 9.50 -3.33 -3.60
N ILE A 380 10.75 -3.16 -3.13
CA ILE A 380 11.33 -2.12 -2.23
C ILE A 380 10.55 -1.72 -0.95
N ASN A 381 11.34 -1.65 0.13
CA ASN A 381 11.00 -1.31 1.51
C ASN A 381 10.64 0.18 1.81
N TYR A 382 11.18 1.17 1.06
CA TYR A 382 10.79 2.58 1.22
C TYR A 382 9.27 2.80 1.16
N PHE A 383 8.60 2.02 0.32
CA PHE A 383 7.15 2.10 0.18
C PHE A 383 6.43 1.41 1.33
N PHE A 384 6.91 0.27 1.82
CA PHE A 384 6.16 -0.50 2.81
C PHE A 384 5.88 0.31 4.10
N LEU A 385 6.93 0.93 4.66
CA LEU A 385 6.82 1.75 5.87
C LEU A 385 6.02 3.04 5.64
N THR A 386 6.34 3.76 4.57
CA THR A 386 5.82 5.11 4.32
C THR A 386 4.39 5.12 3.78
N ILE A 387 4.02 4.07 3.04
CA ILE A 387 2.73 3.95 2.34
C ILE A 387 1.72 3.12 3.14
N PHE A 388 2.16 2.24 4.04
CA PHE A 388 1.24 1.37 4.80
C PHE A 388 1.37 1.51 6.30
N VAL A 389 2.58 1.41 6.86
CA VAL A 389 2.75 1.48 8.33
C VAL A 389 2.35 2.85 8.86
N ILE A 390 2.84 3.93 8.24
CA ILE A 390 2.50 5.31 8.65
C ILE A 390 0.99 5.58 8.54
N PRO A 391 0.31 5.33 7.40
CA PRO A 391 -1.13 5.55 7.30
C PRO A 391 -1.97 4.71 8.27
N VAL A 392 -1.61 3.44 8.48
CA VAL A 392 -2.32 2.57 9.44
C VAL A 392 -2.11 3.05 10.87
N ALA A 393 -0.87 3.39 11.24
CA ALA A 393 -0.57 3.95 12.57
C ALA A 393 -1.32 5.26 12.81
N PHE A 394 -1.35 6.14 11.80
CA PHE A 394 -2.05 7.42 11.87
C PHE A 394 -3.57 7.24 12.10
N ILE A 395 -4.18 6.27 11.43
CA ILE A 395 -5.58 5.89 11.64
C ILE A 395 -5.82 5.25 13.01
N ALA A 396 -4.92 4.37 13.46
CA ALA A 396 -5.03 3.74 14.76
C ALA A 396 -5.00 4.78 15.89
N VAL A 397 -4.06 5.73 15.82
CA VAL A 397 -3.97 6.85 16.77
C VAL A 397 -5.24 7.71 16.70
N ALA A 398 -5.69 8.09 15.52
CA ALA A 398 -6.93 8.86 15.36
C ALA A 398 -8.16 8.12 15.93
N GLY A 399 -8.25 6.80 15.74
CA GLY A 399 -9.30 5.95 16.29
C GLY A 399 -9.28 5.85 17.81
N ILE A 400 -8.08 5.76 18.41
CA ILE A 400 -7.89 5.78 19.87
C ILE A 400 -8.32 7.15 20.42
N LEU A 401 -7.89 8.25 19.81
CA LEU A 401 -8.23 9.60 20.26
C LEU A 401 -9.74 9.86 20.22
N VAL A 402 -10.44 9.44 19.17
CA VAL A 402 -11.91 9.55 19.09
C VAL A 402 -12.59 8.70 20.15
N SER A 403 -12.09 7.50 20.42
CA SER A 403 -12.65 6.62 21.45
C SER A 403 -12.49 7.23 22.84
N LEU A 404 -11.33 7.81 23.15
CA LEU A 404 -11.08 8.53 24.39
C LEU A 404 -11.99 9.77 24.54
N LEU A 405 -12.20 10.54 23.47
CA LEU A 405 -13.09 11.70 23.48
C LEU A 405 -14.55 11.29 23.72
N ARG A 406 -15.01 10.19 23.13
CA ARG A 406 -16.37 9.64 23.37
C ARG A 406 -16.55 9.16 24.81
N LEU A 407 -15.55 8.49 25.39
CA LEU A 407 -15.58 8.09 26.80
C LEU A 407 -15.64 9.30 27.74
N ARG A 408 -14.91 10.38 27.43
CA ARG A 408 -14.96 11.62 28.20
C ARG A 408 -16.33 12.31 28.12
N GLN A 409 -16.96 12.32 26.95
CA GLN A 409 -18.32 12.86 26.78
C GLN A 409 -19.37 12.04 27.56
N ALA A 410 -19.27 10.70 27.53
CA ALA A 410 -20.15 9.82 28.30
C ALA A 410 -20.00 10.00 29.82
N GLY A 411 -18.77 10.20 30.30
CA GLY A 411 -18.47 10.49 31.71
C GLY A 411 -18.97 11.86 32.19
N PHE A 412 -19.07 12.85 31.30
CA PHE A 412 -19.64 14.17 31.61
C PHE A 412 -21.18 14.13 31.70
N THR A 413 -21.85 13.37 30.82
CA THR A 413 -23.30 13.17 30.90
C THR A 413 -23.72 12.34 32.12
N GLY A 414 -22.89 11.42 32.61
CA GLY A 414 -23.18 10.64 33.82
C GLY A 414 -23.09 11.42 35.14
N ARG A 415 -22.34 12.53 35.18
CA ARG A 415 -22.22 13.38 36.39
C ARG A 415 -23.32 14.44 36.52
N ASN A 416 -23.98 14.81 35.42
CA ASN A 416 -25.03 15.83 35.43
C ASN A 416 -26.44 15.28 35.73
N VAL A 417 -26.59 13.97 35.94
CA VAL A 417 -27.90 13.34 36.27
C VAL A 417 -28.08 13.10 37.78
N VAL A 418 -27.06 13.36 38.62
CA VAL A 418 -27.11 13.07 40.07
C VAL A 418 -27.30 14.34 40.94
N MET A 419 -27.41 15.54 40.36
CA MET A 419 -27.55 16.80 41.10
C MET A 419 -28.88 17.51 40.81
N GLY A 420 -29.97 16.76 40.83
CA GLY A 420 -31.33 17.29 40.61
C GLY A 420 -32.40 16.34 41.15
N GLY A 421 -32.42 16.14 42.46
CA GLY A 421 -33.48 15.40 43.16
C GLY A 421 -33.63 15.99 44.56
N ASP A 422 -34.66 16.82 44.70
CA ASP A 422 -34.98 17.70 45.83
C ASP A 422 -34.97 17.04 47.21
N ASN A 423 -34.40 17.79 48.15
CA ASN A 423 -34.83 17.81 49.54
C ASN A 423 -36.15 18.57 49.64
N SER A 424 -37.22 17.90 50.06
CA SER A 424 -38.27 18.57 50.84
C SER A 424 -38.87 17.59 51.83
N GLU A 425 -38.60 17.89 53.09
CA GLU A 425 -39.03 17.23 54.32
C GLU A 425 -40.56 17.30 54.50
N GLY A 426 -41.13 16.26 55.13
CA GLY A 426 -42.48 16.26 55.71
C GLY A 426 -42.66 15.05 56.65
N PRO A 427 -43.14 15.20 57.91
CA PRO A 427 -42.88 14.26 59.01
C PRO A 427 -44.00 13.20 59.21
N PRO A 428 -43.82 12.21 60.11
CA PRO A 428 -44.52 10.93 60.07
C PRO A 428 -45.84 10.93 60.85
N SER A 429 -46.79 10.11 60.41
CA SER A 429 -47.93 9.69 61.24
C SER A 429 -48.12 8.17 61.18
N HIS A 430 -48.10 7.58 62.37
CA HIS A 430 -48.56 6.23 62.68
C HIS A 430 -50.08 6.18 62.84
N ALA A 431 -50.61 4.95 62.83
CA ALA A 431 -51.97 4.48 63.16
C ALA A 431 -52.97 4.60 62.00
N GLY A 432 -53.76 3.59 61.63
CA GLY A 432 -54.05 2.28 62.19
C GLY A 432 -55.42 1.84 61.65
N VAL A 433 -55.57 0.53 61.40
CA VAL A 433 -56.81 -0.28 61.35
C VAL A 433 -57.91 0.10 60.35
N GLY A 434 -58.28 -0.90 59.54
CA GLY A 434 -59.46 -0.98 58.69
C GLY A 434 -59.38 -2.21 57.80
#